data_AF-A0A1I0PCE1-F1
#
_entry.id   AF-A0A1I0PCE1-F1
#
_cell.length_a   1.000
_cell.length_b   1.000
_cell.length_c   1.000
_cell.angle_alpha   90.00
_cell.angle_beta   90.00
_cell.angle_gamma   90.00
#
_symmetry.space_group_name_H-M   'P 1'
#
loop_
_entity.id
_entity.type
_entity.pdbx_description
1 polymer ?
#
loop_
_entity_poly.entity_id
_entity_poly.type
_entity_poly.pdbx_seq_one_letter_code
_entity_poly.pdbx_strand_id
1 'polypeptide(L)'
;MSTLNNISPTQLLRVIGTRLPALSATHLQDTDRWVTRHRPKIDRIACAWLVLRFINPDAQIMSVPPAVVPGVAERFSAILFNVAGVTLTHRGDSCTSDTIIADFKLSRPALDLLAAVVRATDTNQHQACPQAAGLVALSVGLSGMHKDDNQQLGAALPLCDALFRWTRDGFVENHKSTLNSRADA
;
A
#
# COMPACT_ATOMS: atom_id res chain seq x y z
N MET A 1 5.47 -6.65 38.12
CA MET A 1 4.97 -6.98 36.77
C MET A 1 3.69 -6.21 36.53
N SER A 2 3.68 -5.32 35.54
CA SER A 2 2.51 -4.72 34.86
C SER A 2 2.64 -3.19 34.74
N THR A 3 3.27 -2.75 33.66
CA THR A 3 3.09 -1.41 33.06
C THR A 3 3.40 -1.51 31.57
N LEU A 4 2.48 -2.08 30.79
CA LEU A 4 2.52 -2.08 29.33
C LEU A 4 1.24 -1.52 28.69
N ASN A 5 0.44 -0.76 29.45
CA ASN A 5 -0.78 -0.14 28.94
C ASN A 5 -0.75 1.37 29.13
N ASN A 6 0.08 2.06 28.35
CA ASN A 6 -0.18 3.42 27.83
C ASN A 6 1.03 3.89 27.02
N ILE A 7 1.04 3.57 25.73
CA ILE A 7 1.99 4.16 24.79
C ILE A 7 1.17 4.99 23.81
N SER A 8 1.33 6.31 23.91
CA SER A 8 0.73 7.27 22.96
C SER A 8 1.38 7.12 21.57
N PRO A 9 0.67 7.39 20.45
CA PRO A 9 1.22 7.32 19.09
C PRO A 9 2.55 8.07 18.92
N THR A 10 2.79 9.12 19.70
CA THR A 10 4.01 9.93 19.69
C THR A 10 5.23 9.21 20.30
N GLN A 11 5.03 8.19 21.15
CA GLN A 11 6.12 7.43 21.77
C GLN A 11 6.65 6.27 20.91
N LEU A 12 5.90 5.85 19.87
CA LEU A 12 6.38 4.85 18.90
C LEU A 12 7.48 5.40 17.97
N LEU A 13 7.58 6.73 17.83
CA LEU A 13 8.56 7.39 16.97
C LEU A 13 9.97 7.49 17.58
N ARG A 14 10.19 7.02 18.82
CA ARG A 14 11.49 7.17 19.52
C ARG A 14 12.34 5.90 19.62
N VAL A 15 11.93 4.81 18.96
CA VAL A 15 12.79 3.62 18.79
C VAL A 15 13.03 3.45 17.30
N ILE A 16 14.10 4.05 16.79
CA ILE A 16 14.92 3.57 15.67
C ILE A 16 16.08 4.56 15.50
N GLY A 17 17.28 4.11 15.88
CA GLY A 17 18.53 4.77 15.55
C GLY A 17 18.80 4.69 14.05
N THR A 18 19.11 5.85 13.46
CA THR A 18 19.83 6.08 12.20
C THR A 18 19.24 5.49 10.90
N ARG A 19 19.00 6.42 9.96
CA ARG A 19 18.49 6.29 8.57
C ARG A 19 17.00 5.97 8.43
N LEU A 20 16.16 6.94 8.77
CA LEU A 20 14.91 7.18 8.02
C LEU A 20 15.28 7.60 6.57
N PRO A 21 14.35 7.53 5.61
CA PRO A 21 14.65 7.66 4.18
C PRO A 21 14.92 9.11 3.79
N ALA A 22 15.14 9.38 2.51
CA ALA A 22 15.37 10.74 2.00
C ALA A 22 14.21 11.74 2.25
N LEU A 23 13.06 11.29 2.77
CA LEU A 23 12.03 12.15 3.38
C LEU A 23 12.31 12.29 4.89
N SER A 24 12.55 13.52 5.36
CA SER A 24 12.79 13.77 6.77
C SER A 24 11.54 13.54 7.62
N ALA A 25 11.73 13.12 8.88
CA ALA A 25 10.64 13.01 9.84
C ALA A 25 9.86 14.33 9.99
N THR A 26 10.54 15.47 9.83
CA THR A 26 9.92 16.81 9.82
C THR A 26 8.94 16.98 8.65
N HIS A 27 9.31 16.55 7.44
CA HIS A 27 8.41 16.65 6.28
C HIS A 27 7.13 15.82 6.45
N LEU A 28 7.18 14.73 7.23
CA LEU A 28 6.00 13.95 7.60
C LEU A 28 5.13 14.61 8.68
N GLN A 29 5.69 15.55 9.46
CA GLN A 29 4.98 16.32 10.48
C GLN A 29 4.33 17.57 9.89
N ASP A 30 4.91 18.11 8.81
CA ASP A 30 4.47 19.37 8.20
C ASP A 30 3.16 19.23 7.39
N THR A 31 2.76 18.00 7.03
CA THR A 31 1.60 17.75 6.18
C THR A 31 1.00 16.36 6.38
N ASP A 32 -0.33 16.28 6.30
CA ASP A 32 -1.09 15.04 6.18
C ASP A 32 -1.43 14.72 4.71
N ARG A 33 -1.04 15.57 3.76
CA ARG A 33 -1.47 15.46 2.35
C ARG A 33 -0.47 14.71 1.51
N TRP A 34 -0.98 13.81 0.68
CA TRP A 34 -0.20 12.99 -0.24
C TRP A 34 -0.80 13.10 -1.62
N VAL A 35 0.02 13.26 -2.65
CA VAL A 35 -0.46 13.47 -4.01
C VAL A 35 0.20 12.53 -5.00
N THR A 36 -0.62 12.00 -5.90
CA THR A 36 -0.21 11.21 -7.05
C THR A 36 -1.09 11.54 -8.25
N ARG A 37 -0.81 10.90 -9.39
CA ARG A 37 -1.61 11.08 -10.61
C ARG A 37 -2.95 10.33 -10.53
N HIS A 38 -3.95 10.82 -11.24
CA HIS A 38 -5.29 10.23 -11.35
C HIS A 38 -5.30 8.81 -11.92
N ARG A 39 -6.44 8.10 -11.78
CA ARG A 39 -6.64 6.72 -12.24
C ARG A 39 -5.67 5.75 -11.57
N PRO A 40 -5.72 5.57 -10.24
CA PRO A 40 -4.78 4.74 -9.49
C PRO A 40 -4.81 3.29 -9.99
N LYS A 41 -3.62 2.75 -10.24
CA LYS A 41 -3.40 1.31 -10.46
C LYS A 41 -2.94 0.68 -9.14
N ILE A 42 -2.82 -0.65 -9.11
CA ILE A 42 -2.55 -1.40 -7.90
C ILE A 42 -1.40 -0.84 -7.03
N ASP A 43 -0.26 -0.45 -7.59
CA ASP A 43 0.85 0.07 -6.77
C ASP A 43 0.51 1.42 -6.11
N ARG A 44 -0.21 2.31 -6.78
CA ARG A 44 -0.70 3.57 -6.18
C ARG A 44 -1.74 3.32 -5.08
N ILE A 45 -2.60 2.33 -5.28
CA ILE A 45 -3.57 1.90 -4.26
C ILE A 45 -2.84 1.33 -3.04
N ALA A 46 -1.85 0.45 -3.26
CA ALA A 46 -1.05 -0.14 -2.20
C ALA A 46 -0.23 0.92 -1.44
N CYS A 47 0.34 1.92 -2.14
CA CYS A 47 1.02 3.05 -1.52
C CYS A 47 0.06 3.84 -0.61
N ALA A 48 -1.11 4.22 -1.12
CA ALA A 48 -2.13 4.93 -0.34
C ALA A 48 -2.57 4.12 0.88
N TRP A 49 -2.77 2.80 0.71
CA TRP A 49 -3.11 1.89 1.80
C TRP A 49 -2.00 1.81 2.86
N LEU A 50 -0.73 1.68 2.46
CA LEU A 50 0.41 1.69 3.38
C LEU A 50 0.48 2.99 4.19
N VAL A 51 0.29 4.13 3.52
CA VAL A 51 0.23 5.43 4.18
C VAL A 51 -0.86 5.44 5.23
N LEU A 52 -2.10 5.10 4.85
CA LEU A 52 -3.27 5.15 5.72
C LEU A 52 -3.27 4.11 6.86
N ARG A 53 -2.54 3.01 6.74
CA ARG A 53 -2.54 1.92 7.74
C ARG A 53 -1.30 1.88 8.63
N PHE A 54 -0.16 2.36 8.15
CA PHE A 54 1.13 2.19 8.84
C PHE A 54 1.91 3.48 9.05
N ILE A 55 1.57 4.57 8.36
CA ILE A 55 2.34 5.82 8.42
C ILE A 55 1.53 6.93 9.10
N ASN A 56 0.38 7.29 8.51
CA ASN A 56 -0.50 8.33 9.02
C ASN A 56 -1.96 7.99 8.70
N PRO A 57 -2.78 7.60 9.70
CA PRO A 57 -4.18 7.26 9.50
C PRO A 57 -5.06 8.45 9.10
N ASP A 58 -4.62 9.68 9.39
CA ASP A 58 -5.33 10.91 9.06
C ASP A 58 -4.92 11.48 7.69
N ALA A 59 -4.08 10.75 6.93
CA ALA A 59 -3.57 11.22 5.66
C ALA A 59 -4.67 11.46 4.60
N GLN A 60 -4.52 12.53 3.83
CA GLN A 60 -5.39 12.87 2.71
C GLN A 60 -4.72 12.52 1.39
N ILE A 61 -5.26 11.52 0.70
CA ILE A 61 -4.73 11.06 -0.60
C ILE A 61 -5.41 11.82 -1.73
N MET A 62 -4.63 12.53 -2.53
CA MET A 62 -5.08 13.32 -3.67
C MET A 62 -4.63 12.67 -4.98
N SER A 63 -5.59 12.39 -5.84
CA SER A 63 -5.36 11.89 -7.20
C SER A 63 -5.72 12.98 -8.20
N VAL A 64 -4.72 13.52 -8.90
CA VAL A 64 -4.91 14.70 -9.79
C VAL A 64 -4.37 14.44 -11.20
N PRO A 65 -4.80 15.19 -12.23
CA PRO A 65 -4.24 15.03 -13.57
C PRO A 65 -2.70 15.14 -13.57
N PRO A 66 -1.97 14.30 -14.33
CA PRO A 66 -0.50 14.25 -14.29
C PRO A 66 0.17 15.62 -14.45
N ALA A 67 -0.39 16.49 -15.31
CA ALA A 67 0.17 17.81 -15.61
C ALA A 67 0.14 18.77 -14.41
N VAL A 68 -0.76 18.58 -13.45
CA VAL A 68 -0.91 19.48 -12.29
C VAL A 68 -0.33 18.90 -11.00
N VAL A 69 0.17 17.66 -11.02
CA VAL A 69 0.74 16.99 -9.84
C VAL A 69 1.81 17.85 -9.14
N PRO A 70 2.82 18.43 -9.84
CA PRO A 70 3.83 19.26 -9.17
C PRO A 70 3.24 20.52 -8.52
N GLY A 71 2.34 21.22 -9.23
CA GLY A 71 1.72 22.44 -8.71
C GLY A 71 0.77 22.20 -7.53
N VAL A 72 0.10 21.05 -7.50
CA VAL A 72 -0.71 20.62 -6.34
C VAL A 72 0.21 20.28 -5.16
N ALA A 73 1.32 19.57 -5.39
CA ALA A 73 2.27 19.27 -4.34
C ALA A 73 2.84 20.53 -3.68
N GLU A 74 3.25 21.51 -4.49
CA GLU A 74 3.75 22.80 -4.01
C GLU A 74 2.66 23.57 -3.24
N ARG A 75 1.48 23.75 -3.85
CA ARG A 75 0.38 24.55 -3.27
C ARG A 75 -0.12 24.03 -1.93
N PHE A 76 -0.16 22.71 -1.78
CA PHE A 76 -0.73 22.06 -0.59
C PHE A 76 0.33 21.50 0.36
N SER A 77 1.61 21.75 0.06
CA SER A 77 2.76 21.13 0.73
C SER A 77 2.55 19.62 0.86
N ALA A 78 2.15 18.96 -0.23
CA ALA A 78 1.78 17.55 -0.23
C ALA A 78 2.95 16.66 -0.64
N ILE A 79 3.04 15.49 -0.01
CA ILE A 79 4.08 14.49 -0.29
C ILE A 79 3.76 13.79 -1.61
N LEU A 80 4.70 13.86 -2.55
CA LEU A 80 4.60 13.17 -3.84
C LEU A 80 4.94 11.69 -3.71
N PHE A 81 4.13 10.83 -4.31
CA PHE A 81 4.44 9.40 -4.43
C PHE A 81 3.99 8.79 -5.76
N ASN A 82 4.73 7.79 -6.23
CA ASN A 82 4.52 7.09 -7.50
C ASN A 82 4.42 8.06 -8.69
N VAL A 83 5.39 8.97 -8.74
CA VAL A 83 5.61 9.96 -9.80
C VAL A 83 7.07 9.84 -10.24
N ALA A 84 7.37 10.08 -11.52
CA ALA A 84 8.75 10.01 -11.99
C ALA A 84 9.59 11.12 -11.33
N GLY A 85 10.82 10.78 -10.92
CA GLY A 85 11.79 11.76 -10.39
C GLY A 85 11.57 12.20 -8.94
N VAL A 86 10.61 11.64 -8.20
CA VAL A 86 10.38 11.95 -6.78
C VAL A 86 10.96 10.87 -5.88
N THR A 87 11.17 11.18 -4.60
CA THR A 87 11.79 10.26 -3.62
C THR A 87 11.04 8.93 -3.48
N LEU A 88 9.71 8.99 -3.38
CA LEU A 88 8.83 7.81 -3.30
C LEU A 88 8.38 7.43 -4.70
N THR A 89 9.21 6.63 -5.36
CA THR A 89 8.98 6.14 -6.71
C THR A 89 9.57 4.74 -6.88
N HIS A 90 9.46 4.17 -8.07
CA HIS A 90 10.09 2.89 -8.42
C HIS A 90 11.62 2.96 -8.28
N ARG A 91 12.25 1.86 -7.87
CA ARG A 91 13.72 1.75 -7.73
C ARG A 91 14.19 0.41 -8.26
N GLY A 92 14.88 0.42 -9.41
CA GLY A 92 15.24 -0.80 -10.12
C GLY A 92 13.99 -1.63 -10.41
N ASP A 93 13.99 -2.90 -10.00
CA ASP A 93 12.84 -3.81 -10.16
C ASP A 93 11.76 -3.63 -9.08
N SER A 94 11.96 -2.75 -8.11
CA SER A 94 11.02 -2.49 -7.01
C SER A 94 9.94 -1.48 -7.43
N CYS A 95 8.70 -1.73 -7.03
CA CYS A 95 7.60 -0.78 -7.20
C CYS A 95 7.60 0.28 -6.08
N THR A 96 6.70 1.26 -6.14
CA THR A 96 6.69 2.37 -5.16
C THR A 96 6.28 1.89 -3.76
N SER A 97 5.40 0.89 -3.65
CA SER A 97 5.04 0.30 -2.36
C SER A 97 6.23 -0.40 -1.68
N ASP A 98 7.10 -1.07 -2.43
CA ASP A 98 8.38 -1.60 -1.92
C ASP A 98 9.26 -0.47 -1.37
N THR A 99 9.38 0.62 -2.13
CA THR A 99 10.11 1.82 -1.71
C THR A 99 9.57 2.34 -0.38
N ILE A 100 8.25 2.49 -0.23
CA ILE A 100 7.62 2.94 1.02
C ILE A 100 7.91 1.98 2.18
N ILE A 101 7.79 0.67 1.98
CA ILE A 101 8.05 -0.31 3.03
C ILE A 101 9.51 -0.22 3.52
N ALA A 102 10.46 -0.12 2.58
CA ALA A 102 11.88 0.00 2.89
C ALA A 102 12.19 1.32 3.60
N ASP A 103 11.72 2.43 3.03
CA ASP A 103 12.01 3.78 3.48
C ASP A 103 11.45 4.06 4.87
N PHE A 104 10.22 3.63 5.15
CA PHE A 104 9.56 3.81 6.44
C PHE A 104 9.83 2.66 7.43
N LYS A 105 10.72 1.71 7.08
CA LYS A 105 11.09 0.55 7.92
C LYS A 105 9.87 -0.26 8.38
N LEU A 106 8.92 -0.48 7.49
CA LEU A 106 7.67 -1.19 7.78
C LEU A 106 7.81 -2.71 7.68
N SER A 107 8.92 -3.19 7.09
CA SER A 107 9.15 -4.60 6.72
C SER A 107 8.82 -5.57 7.86
N ARG A 108 8.09 -6.61 7.46
CA ARG A 108 7.64 -7.73 8.28
C ARG A 108 7.13 -8.81 7.33
N PRO A 109 7.17 -10.10 7.72
CA PRO A 109 6.87 -11.20 6.79
C PRO A 109 5.57 -11.03 5.99
N ALA A 110 4.50 -10.59 6.64
CA ALA A 110 3.20 -10.36 5.99
C ALA A 110 3.22 -9.21 4.95
N LEU A 111 3.93 -8.12 5.23
CA LEU A 111 4.06 -7.00 4.29
C LEU A 111 5.02 -7.33 3.16
N ASP A 112 6.07 -8.10 3.42
CA ASP A 112 7.03 -8.51 2.39
C ASP A 112 6.35 -9.42 1.35
N LEU A 113 5.48 -10.34 1.81
CA LEU A 113 4.64 -11.16 0.94
C LEU A 113 3.63 -10.32 0.13
N LEU A 114 2.95 -9.37 0.79
CA LEU A 114 2.00 -8.48 0.11
C LEU A 114 2.71 -7.66 -0.97
N ALA A 115 3.87 -7.11 -0.64
CA ALA A 115 4.70 -6.33 -1.56
C ALA A 115 5.14 -7.17 -2.75
N ALA A 116 5.48 -8.45 -2.55
CA ALA A 116 5.80 -9.37 -3.65
C ALA A 116 4.62 -9.55 -4.62
N VAL A 117 3.40 -9.73 -4.11
CA VAL A 117 2.19 -9.83 -4.95
C VAL A 117 1.93 -8.52 -5.70
N VAL A 118 2.01 -7.38 -5.01
CA VAL A 118 1.79 -6.04 -5.61
C VAL A 118 2.84 -5.76 -6.70
N ARG A 119 4.12 -5.98 -6.41
CA ARG A 119 5.22 -5.80 -7.36
C ARG A 119 5.06 -6.68 -8.59
N ALA A 120 4.73 -7.96 -8.41
CA ALA A 120 4.47 -8.87 -9.53
C ALA A 120 3.29 -8.40 -10.39
N THR A 121 2.25 -7.85 -9.76
CA THR A 121 1.06 -7.29 -10.44
C THR A 121 1.42 -6.05 -11.25
N ASP A 122 2.13 -5.10 -10.62
CA ASP A 122 2.43 -3.78 -11.20
C ASP A 122 3.51 -3.84 -12.30
N THR A 123 4.48 -4.74 -12.16
CA THR A 123 5.56 -4.93 -13.14
C THR A 123 5.24 -5.93 -14.27
N ASN A 124 3.97 -6.34 -14.39
CA ASN A 124 3.50 -7.33 -15.38
C ASN A 124 4.14 -8.73 -15.29
N GLN A 125 4.67 -9.08 -14.11
CA GLN A 125 5.23 -10.41 -13.84
C GLN A 125 4.17 -11.32 -13.20
N HIS A 126 2.98 -11.39 -13.81
CA HIS A 126 1.81 -12.06 -13.22
C HIS A 126 2.00 -13.56 -12.99
N GLN A 127 2.96 -14.17 -13.70
CA GLN A 127 3.34 -15.57 -13.54
C GLN A 127 4.22 -15.83 -12.32
N ALA A 128 4.75 -14.78 -11.67
CA ALA A 128 5.58 -14.93 -10.48
C ALA A 128 4.79 -15.46 -9.27
N CYS A 129 3.48 -15.18 -9.19
CA CYS A 129 2.57 -15.83 -8.25
C CYS A 129 1.12 -15.79 -8.75
N PRO A 130 0.30 -16.84 -8.53
CA PRO A 130 -1.11 -16.87 -8.97
C PRO A 130 -1.94 -15.68 -8.47
N GLN A 131 -1.63 -15.19 -7.28
CA GLN A 131 -2.32 -14.06 -6.65
C GLN A 131 -2.14 -12.77 -7.45
N ALA A 132 -1.01 -12.58 -8.13
CA ALA A 132 -0.80 -11.40 -8.96
C ALA A 132 -1.80 -11.37 -10.12
N ALA A 133 -2.01 -12.47 -10.83
CA ALA A 133 -2.99 -12.55 -11.92
C ALA A 133 -4.43 -12.22 -11.44
N GLY A 134 -4.83 -12.74 -10.27
CA GLY A 134 -6.12 -12.39 -9.66
C GLY A 134 -6.22 -10.91 -9.28
N LEU A 135 -5.14 -10.36 -8.72
CA LEU A 135 -5.08 -8.96 -8.32
C LEU A 135 -5.15 -8.00 -9.52
N VAL A 136 -4.58 -8.37 -10.68
CA VAL A 136 -4.78 -7.63 -11.94
C VAL A 136 -6.25 -7.56 -12.30
N ALA A 137 -6.94 -8.72 -12.31
CA ALA A 137 -8.35 -8.79 -12.71
C ALA A 137 -9.22 -7.88 -11.83
N LEU A 138 -9.01 -7.93 -10.51
CA LEU A 138 -9.71 -7.07 -9.56
C LEU A 138 -9.36 -5.58 -9.75
N SER A 139 -8.07 -5.25 -9.90
CA SER A 139 -7.62 -3.86 -10.08
C SER A 139 -8.16 -3.23 -11.37
N VAL A 140 -8.21 -3.99 -12.46
CA VAL A 140 -8.78 -3.54 -13.74
C VAL A 140 -10.29 -3.40 -13.63
N GLY A 141 -10.98 -4.36 -13.01
CA GLY A 141 -12.42 -4.29 -12.76
C GLY A 141 -12.82 -3.05 -11.96
N LEU A 142 -12.13 -2.77 -10.85
CA LEU A 142 -12.35 -1.57 -10.04
C LEU A 142 -12.14 -0.28 -10.83
N SER A 143 -11.11 -0.24 -11.69
CA SER A 143 -10.86 0.92 -12.57
C SER A 143 -11.97 1.14 -13.61
N GLY A 144 -12.66 0.07 -14.02
CA GLY A 144 -13.81 0.13 -14.91
C GLY A 144 -15.11 0.52 -14.21
N MET A 145 -15.29 0.12 -12.95
CA MET A 145 -16.47 0.42 -12.14
C MET A 145 -16.51 1.88 -11.65
N HIS A 146 -15.35 2.47 -11.36
CA HIS A 146 -15.26 3.78 -10.72
C HIS A 146 -14.56 4.79 -11.63
N LYS A 147 -15.30 5.83 -12.06
CA LYS A 147 -14.72 6.99 -12.78
C LYS A 147 -14.07 7.99 -11.82
N ASP A 148 -14.57 8.04 -10.58
CA ASP A 148 -14.05 8.88 -9.51
C ASP A 148 -12.93 8.14 -8.77
N ASP A 149 -11.75 8.78 -8.67
CA ASP A 149 -10.56 8.16 -8.10
C ASP A 149 -10.69 7.91 -6.58
N ASN A 150 -11.42 8.75 -5.86
CA ASN A 150 -11.62 8.59 -4.42
C ASN A 150 -12.57 7.41 -4.14
N GLN A 151 -13.62 7.25 -4.95
CA GLN A 151 -14.48 6.07 -4.89
C GLN A 151 -13.70 4.80 -5.24
N GLN A 152 -12.85 4.84 -6.28
CA GLN A 152 -12.02 3.70 -6.64
C GLN A 152 -11.06 3.32 -5.50
N LEU A 153 -10.38 4.30 -4.91
CA LEU A 153 -9.50 4.08 -3.77
C LEU A 153 -10.28 3.49 -2.59
N GLY A 154 -11.41 4.09 -2.23
CA GLY A 154 -12.26 3.61 -1.13
C GLY A 154 -12.72 2.16 -1.32
N ALA A 155 -13.08 1.77 -2.55
CA ALA A 155 -13.45 0.39 -2.87
C ALA A 155 -12.26 -0.59 -2.83
N ALA A 156 -11.05 -0.11 -3.13
CA ALA A 156 -9.86 -0.93 -3.18
C ALA A 156 -9.13 -1.07 -1.83
N LEU A 157 -9.32 -0.14 -0.89
CA LEU A 157 -8.70 -0.23 0.45
C LEU A 157 -9.08 -1.54 1.19
N PRO A 158 -10.36 -1.97 1.24
CA PRO A 158 -10.72 -3.26 1.81
C PRO A 158 -10.09 -4.47 1.11
N LEU A 159 -9.81 -4.37 -0.19
CA LEU A 159 -9.11 -5.42 -0.93
C LEU A 159 -7.65 -5.54 -0.45
N CYS A 160 -6.96 -4.42 -0.22
CA CYS A 160 -5.64 -4.42 0.39
C CYS A 160 -5.68 -4.93 1.85
N ASP A 161 -6.70 -4.56 2.63
CA ASP A 161 -6.90 -5.09 3.99
C ASP A 161 -7.09 -6.61 3.98
N ALA A 162 -7.86 -7.15 3.02
CA ALA A 162 -8.07 -8.58 2.84
C ALA A 162 -6.79 -9.30 2.40
N LEU A 163 -6.07 -8.75 1.41
CA LEU A 163 -4.80 -9.30 0.95
C LEU A 163 -3.78 -9.34 2.09
N PHE A 164 -3.68 -8.28 2.90
CA PHE A 164 -2.79 -8.24 4.06
C PHE A 164 -3.17 -9.26 5.13
N ARG A 165 -4.45 -9.44 5.44
CA ARG A 165 -4.89 -10.50 6.35
C ARG A 165 -4.56 -11.89 5.83
N TRP A 166 -4.72 -12.10 4.53
CA TRP A 166 -4.33 -13.36 3.89
C TRP A 166 -2.81 -13.59 3.98
N THR A 167 -1.96 -12.61 3.68
CA THR A 167 -0.50 -12.77 3.81
C THR A 167 -0.03 -12.94 5.25
N ARG A 168 -0.79 -12.42 6.24
CA ARG A 168 -0.48 -12.55 7.66
C ARG A 168 -0.86 -13.90 8.24
N ASP A 169 -2.09 -14.36 7.97
CA ASP A 169 -2.68 -15.50 8.68
C ASP A 169 -3.17 -16.63 7.76
N GLY A 170 -3.57 -16.30 6.52
CA GLY A 170 -4.33 -17.18 5.64
C GLY A 170 -3.54 -17.80 4.49
N PHE A 171 -2.24 -17.52 4.35
CA PHE A 171 -1.46 -17.90 3.16
C PHE A 171 -1.39 -19.43 2.93
N VAL A 172 -1.58 -20.23 3.98
CA VAL A 172 -1.59 -21.69 3.93
C VAL A 172 -3.00 -22.29 3.83
N GLU A 173 -4.05 -21.47 3.95
CA GLU A 173 -5.44 -21.92 3.94
C GLU A 173 -5.86 -22.34 2.52
N ASN A 174 -6.54 -23.49 2.44
CA ASN A 174 -7.14 -23.98 1.21
C ASN A 174 -8.60 -24.34 1.47
N HIS A 175 -9.51 -23.91 0.59
CA HIS A 175 -10.91 -24.30 0.67
C HIS A 175 -11.08 -25.75 0.20
N LYS A 176 -10.96 -26.69 1.14
CA LYS A 176 -11.34 -28.10 0.90
C LYS A 176 -12.86 -28.21 0.97
N SER A 177 -13.49 -28.65 -0.12
CA SER A 177 -14.91 -28.99 -0.10
C SER A 177 -15.16 -30.18 0.82
N THR A 178 -16.08 -30.03 1.79
CA THR A 178 -16.54 -31.13 2.65
C THR A 178 -17.70 -31.92 2.03
N LEU A 179 -18.15 -31.56 0.83
CA LEU A 179 -19.36 -32.14 0.22
C LEU A 179 -19.16 -33.53 -0.42
N ASN A 180 -17.96 -34.11 -0.38
CA ASN A 180 -17.67 -35.43 -0.98
C ASN A 180 -17.35 -36.56 0.02
N SER A 181 -17.56 -36.40 1.34
CA SER A 181 -17.22 -37.44 2.32
C SER A 181 -18.34 -38.46 2.64
N ARG A 182 -19.34 -38.64 1.77
CA ARG A 182 -20.47 -39.58 2.00
C ARG A 182 -20.79 -40.53 0.84
N ALA A 183 -19.83 -40.84 -0.03
CA ALA A 183 -20.06 -41.80 -1.12
C ALA A 183 -19.57 -43.23 -0.85
N ASP A 184 -18.86 -43.48 0.25
CA ASP A 184 -18.37 -44.82 0.60
C ASP A 184 -18.82 -45.23 2.02
N ALA A 185 -20.07 -45.71 2.13
CA ALA A 185 -20.57 -46.46 3.29
C ALA A 185 -21.56 -47.53 2.82
#